data_AF-A0A3S0UHN4-F1
#
_entry.id   AF-A0A3S0UHN4-F1
#
_cell.length_a   1.000
_cell.length_b   1.000
_cell.length_c   1.000
_cell.angle_alpha   90.00
_cell.angle_beta   90.00
_cell.angle_gamma   90.00
#
_symmetry.space_group_name_H-M   'P 1'
#
loop_
_entity.id
_entity.type
_entity.pdbx_description
1 polymer ?
#
loop_
_entity_poly.entity_id
_entity_poly.type
_entity_poly.pdbx_seq_one_letter_code
_entity_poly.pdbx_strand_id
1 'polypeptide(L)'
;MNTRFRPGFIRASGRGAWAVGAVLVILAGCAQQDLSEVQQFVEETKRTTPIKKPDPPPEIKPYTPFSYTAQGIKDPFVVSPFAQEEELELTQAGGGAPSSNYTGVRPDPNRVREELEKYSLGSLKMMGTFRMGGSDQLWALILAPDGVVHRVQKNNYLGTNHGKIINVTEQRVDLKEIVPDGPGRWQERDAFLSLTQ
;
A
#
# COMPACT_ATOMS: atom_id res chain seq x y z
N MET A 1 -61.59 39.55 -18.56
CA MET A 1 -60.74 40.40 -17.70
C MET A 1 -59.95 41.34 -18.60
N ASN A 2 -60.31 42.62 -18.65
CA ASN A 2 -59.58 43.65 -19.41
C ASN A 2 -58.77 44.50 -18.44
N THR A 3 -57.45 44.54 -18.56
CA THR A 3 -56.57 45.46 -17.82
C THR A 3 -56.18 46.63 -18.70
N ARG A 4 -56.55 47.84 -18.30
CA ARG A 4 -56.12 49.10 -18.93
C ARG A 4 -54.76 49.51 -18.38
N PHE A 5 -53.78 49.73 -19.25
CA PHE A 5 -52.49 50.35 -18.93
C PHE A 5 -52.65 51.88 -18.85
N ARG A 6 -52.16 52.52 -17.78
CA ARG A 6 -51.98 53.98 -17.69
C ARG A 6 -50.47 54.29 -17.69
N PRO A 7 -49.96 55.19 -18.53
CA PRO A 7 -48.58 55.65 -18.41
C PRO A 7 -48.52 56.77 -17.34
N GLY A 8 -47.80 56.51 -16.25
CA GLY A 8 -47.45 57.54 -15.28
C GLY A 8 -46.24 58.34 -15.79
N PHE A 9 -46.46 59.60 -16.16
CA PHE A 9 -45.38 60.57 -16.37
C PHE A 9 -44.64 60.80 -15.04
N ILE A 10 -43.36 60.43 -14.99
CA ILE A 10 -42.47 60.71 -13.85
C ILE A 10 -41.93 62.14 -14.02
N ARG A 11 -42.33 63.01 -13.10
CA ARG A 11 -41.87 64.41 -13.02
C ARG A 11 -40.45 64.41 -12.44
N ALA A 12 -39.46 64.69 -13.27
CA ALA A 12 -38.07 64.80 -12.84
C ALA A 12 -37.90 66.01 -11.90
N SER A 13 -37.47 65.75 -10.66
CA SER A 13 -37.09 66.78 -9.70
C SER A 13 -35.61 67.14 -9.88
N GLY A 14 -35.27 68.43 -9.88
CA GLY A 14 -33.90 68.93 -10.13
C GLY A 14 -32.82 68.45 -9.15
N ARG A 15 -33.20 67.80 -8.04
CA ARG A 15 -32.28 67.18 -7.07
C ARG A 15 -31.77 65.80 -7.51
N GLY A 16 -32.55 65.08 -8.33
CA GLY A 16 -32.16 63.78 -8.88
C GLY A 16 -31.10 63.89 -9.99
N ALA A 17 -31.11 64.99 -10.75
CA ALA A 17 -30.11 65.23 -11.81
C ALA A 17 -28.68 65.38 -11.26
N TRP A 18 -28.53 66.01 -10.09
CA TRP A 18 -27.24 66.12 -9.40
C TRP A 18 -26.75 64.77 -8.84
N ALA A 19 -27.66 63.93 -8.35
CA ALA A 19 -27.31 62.59 -7.88
C ALA A 19 -26.86 61.68 -9.04
N VAL A 20 -27.52 61.76 -10.20
CA VAL A 20 -27.12 61.01 -11.41
C VAL A 20 -25.78 61.51 -11.96
N GLY A 21 -25.53 62.82 -11.94
CA GLY A 21 -24.24 63.40 -12.33
C GLY A 21 -23.09 62.93 -11.42
N ALA A 22 -23.30 62.90 -10.09
CA ALA A 22 -22.29 62.41 -9.15
C ALA A 22 -21.98 60.91 -9.35
N VAL A 23 -23.00 60.09 -9.62
CA VAL A 23 -22.81 58.66 -9.93
C VAL A 23 -22.00 58.47 -11.21
N LEU A 24 -22.24 59.25 -12.27
CA LEU A 24 -21.47 59.18 -13.51
C LEU A 24 -19.98 59.55 -13.32
N VAL A 25 -19.66 60.49 -12.42
CA VAL A 25 -18.26 60.85 -12.11
C VAL A 25 -17.54 59.70 -11.37
N ILE A 26 -18.24 58.98 -10.48
CA ILE A 26 -17.67 57.84 -9.76
C ILE A 26 -17.39 56.66 -10.72
N LEU A 27 -18.21 56.48 -11.76
CA LEU A 27 -18.00 55.44 -12.77
C LEU A 27 -16.81 55.74 -13.72
N ALA A 28 -16.39 57.00 -13.87
CA ALA A 28 -15.27 57.36 -14.75
C ALA A 28 -13.89 56.95 -14.21
N GLY A 29 -13.77 56.67 -12.90
CA GLY A 29 -12.52 56.20 -12.28
C GLY A 29 -12.15 54.74 -12.58
N CYS A 30 -13.10 53.91 -13.01
CA CYS A 30 -12.85 52.51 -13.36
C CYS A 30 -12.31 52.30 -14.79
N ALA A 31 -12.05 53.38 -15.54
CA ALA A 31 -11.60 53.32 -16.93
C ALA A 31 -10.08 53.52 -17.12
N GLN A 32 -9.28 53.55 -16.05
CA GLN A 32 -7.83 53.73 -16.14
C GLN A 32 -7.16 52.40 -16.58
N GLN A 33 -6.81 52.30 -17.86
CA GLN A 33 -6.10 51.17 -18.47
C GLN A 33 -4.57 51.41 -18.46
N ASP A 34 -3.99 51.73 -17.30
CA ASP A 34 -2.54 51.93 -17.23
C ASP A 34 -1.83 50.57 -17.24
N LEU A 35 -1.47 50.12 -18.44
CA LEU A 35 -0.76 48.86 -18.68
C LEU A 35 0.77 49.05 -18.74
N SER A 36 1.25 50.27 -18.45
CA SER A 36 2.68 50.62 -18.57
C SER A 36 3.55 49.76 -17.66
N GLU A 37 3.12 49.51 -16.43
CA GLU A 37 3.83 48.66 -15.45
C GLU A 37 3.97 47.21 -15.94
N VAL A 38 2.89 46.63 -16.48
CA VAL A 38 2.91 45.26 -17.01
C VAL A 38 3.84 45.15 -18.23
N GLN A 39 3.80 46.15 -19.11
CA GLN A 39 4.68 46.20 -20.28
C GLN A 39 6.16 46.32 -19.85
N GLN A 40 6.44 47.18 -18.87
CA GLN A 40 7.78 47.39 -18.34
C GLN A 40 8.33 46.12 -17.67
N PHE A 41 7.49 45.41 -16.89
CA PHE A 41 7.86 44.12 -16.30
C PHE A 41 8.19 43.06 -17.35
N VAL A 42 7.40 42.98 -18.43
CA VAL A 42 7.65 42.03 -19.53
C VAL A 42 8.97 42.34 -20.24
N GLU A 43 9.26 43.62 -20.50
CA GLU A 43 10.53 44.03 -21.12
C GLU A 43 11.73 43.75 -20.22
N GLU A 44 11.62 44.04 -18.91
CA GLU A 44 12.66 43.77 -17.93
C GLU A 44 12.93 42.27 -17.81
N THR A 45 11.88 41.45 -17.73
CA THR A 45 11.98 39.99 -17.64
C THR A 45 12.64 39.40 -18.89
N LYS A 46 12.27 39.90 -20.08
CA LYS A 46 12.91 39.49 -21.35
C LYS A 46 14.41 39.81 -21.39
N ARG A 47 14.85 40.93 -20.79
CA ARG A 47 16.27 41.34 -20.76
C ARG A 47 17.08 40.60 -19.72
N THR A 48 16.50 40.35 -18.55
CA THR A 48 17.19 39.80 -17.39
C THR A 48 17.24 38.28 -17.38
N THR A 49 16.31 37.60 -18.06
CA THR A 49 16.29 36.13 -18.09
C THR A 49 17.39 35.59 -19.00
N PRO A 50 18.40 34.87 -18.47
CA PRO A 50 19.46 34.29 -19.28
C PRO A 50 18.91 33.14 -20.13
N ILE A 51 19.03 33.25 -21.45
CA ILE A 51 18.67 32.18 -22.39
C ILE A 51 19.75 31.09 -22.29
N LYS A 52 19.50 30.06 -21.49
CA LYS A 52 20.36 28.88 -21.45
C LYS A 52 20.04 28.03 -22.68
N LYS A 53 21.02 27.86 -23.59
CA LYS A 53 20.85 26.93 -24.71
C LYS A 53 20.59 25.53 -24.14
N PRO A 54 19.62 24.77 -24.68
CA PRO A 54 19.43 23.38 -24.31
C PRO A 54 20.72 22.60 -24.55
N ASP A 55 20.98 21.61 -23.71
CA ASP A 55 22.11 20.71 -23.91
C ASP A 55 21.97 20.00 -25.26
N PRO A 56 23.10 19.78 -25.98
CA PRO A 56 23.05 19.12 -27.28
C PRO A 56 22.45 17.71 -27.14
N PRO A 57 21.74 17.24 -28.18
CA PRO A 57 21.19 15.89 -28.17
C PRO A 57 22.32 14.86 -27.99
N PRO A 58 22.06 13.76 -27.27
CA PRO A 58 23.07 12.74 -27.01
C PRO A 58 23.50 12.08 -28.31
N GLU A 59 24.81 11.83 -28.44
CA GLU A 59 25.34 11.08 -29.58
C GLU A 59 24.92 9.61 -29.51
N ILE A 60 24.40 9.10 -30.64
CA ILE A 60 24.00 7.70 -30.78
C ILE A 60 25.28 6.86 -30.89
N LYS A 61 25.55 6.03 -29.87
CA LYS A 61 26.69 5.10 -29.92
C LYS A 61 26.44 4.02 -30.97
N PRO A 62 27.41 3.74 -31.87
CA PRO A 62 27.27 2.67 -32.85
C PRO A 62 27.19 1.31 -32.15
N TYR A 63 26.41 0.40 -32.74
CA TYR A 63 26.28 -0.98 -32.27
C TYR A 63 27.63 -1.71 -32.42
N THR A 64 28.19 -2.16 -31.31
CA THR A 64 29.34 -3.07 -31.30
C THR A 64 28.82 -4.51 -31.18
N PRO A 65 29.02 -5.38 -32.18
CA PRO A 65 28.62 -6.77 -32.07
C PRO A 65 29.43 -7.45 -30.97
N PHE A 66 28.74 -8.02 -30.00
CA PHE A 66 29.36 -8.84 -28.97
C PHE A 66 29.42 -10.28 -29.45
N SER A 67 30.62 -10.86 -29.55
CA SER A 67 30.79 -12.28 -29.85
C SER A 67 30.55 -13.11 -28.59
N TYR A 68 29.54 -13.97 -28.61
CA TYR A 68 29.24 -14.86 -27.50
C TYR A 68 30.19 -16.06 -27.48
N THR A 69 31.21 -16.01 -26.62
CA THR A 69 32.15 -17.12 -26.38
C THR A 69 31.73 -17.90 -25.13
N ALA A 70 30.60 -18.63 -25.19
CA ALA A 70 30.19 -19.52 -24.09
C ALA A 70 30.53 -20.99 -24.32
N GLN A 71 31.35 -21.30 -25.34
CA GLN A 71 31.88 -22.65 -25.49
C GLN A 71 32.80 -22.94 -24.30
N GLY A 72 32.32 -23.73 -23.33
CA GLY A 72 33.06 -24.13 -22.13
C GLY A 72 32.54 -23.57 -20.81
N ILE A 73 31.53 -22.68 -20.83
CA ILE A 73 30.83 -22.26 -19.61
C ILE A 73 29.77 -23.31 -19.28
N LYS A 74 29.67 -23.68 -17.99
CA LYS A 74 28.64 -24.61 -17.51
C LYS A 74 27.26 -24.10 -17.93
N ASP A 75 26.45 -24.98 -18.52
CA ASP A 75 25.13 -24.62 -19.02
C ASP A 75 24.27 -24.04 -17.86
N PRO A 76 23.80 -22.78 -18.00
CA PRO A 76 23.06 -22.07 -16.93
C PRO A 76 21.68 -22.65 -16.67
N PHE A 77 21.16 -23.54 -17.53
CA PHE A 77 19.87 -24.19 -17.37
C PHE A 77 19.98 -25.60 -16.78
N VAL A 78 21.19 -26.09 -16.51
CA VAL A 78 21.38 -27.35 -15.76
C VAL A 78 21.32 -27.04 -14.28
N VAL A 79 20.24 -27.50 -13.64
CA VAL A 79 20.03 -27.38 -12.20
C VAL A 79 21.23 -27.98 -11.48
N SER A 80 21.91 -27.15 -10.67
CA SER A 80 23.06 -27.62 -9.89
C SER A 80 22.63 -28.76 -8.96
N PRO A 81 23.48 -29.77 -8.68
CA PRO A 81 23.09 -30.90 -7.84
C PRO A 81 22.49 -30.49 -6.49
N PHE A 82 23.01 -29.40 -5.90
CA PHE A 82 22.51 -28.83 -4.64
C PHE A 82 21.16 -28.11 -4.76
N ALA A 83 20.83 -27.57 -5.94
CA ALA A 83 19.53 -26.94 -6.19
C ALA A 83 18.43 -27.97 -6.49
N GLN A 84 18.80 -29.19 -6.92
CA GLN A 84 17.83 -30.26 -7.11
C GLN A 84 17.17 -30.65 -5.78
N GLU A 85 17.90 -30.64 -4.67
CA GLU A 85 17.38 -31.01 -3.36
C GLU A 85 16.29 -30.02 -2.88
N GLU A 86 16.53 -28.72 -3.04
CA GLU A 86 15.60 -27.66 -2.64
C GLU A 86 14.40 -27.52 -3.61
N GLU A 87 14.64 -27.68 -4.92
CA GLU A 87 13.58 -27.60 -5.93
C GLU A 87 12.71 -28.87 -5.97
N LEU A 88 13.25 -30.05 -5.69
CA LEU A 88 12.49 -31.29 -5.49
C LEU A 88 11.63 -31.23 -4.22
N GLU A 89 12.09 -30.55 -3.16
CA GLU A 89 11.28 -30.27 -1.97
C GLU A 89 10.06 -29.40 -2.34
N LEU A 90 10.24 -28.34 -3.13
CA LEU A 90 9.15 -27.46 -3.56
C LEU A 90 8.21 -28.10 -4.60
N THR A 91 8.72 -28.87 -5.57
CA THR A 91 7.85 -29.53 -6.58
C THR A 91 7.09 -30.73 -6.00
N GLN A 92 7.62 -31.42 -4.98
CA GLN A 92 6.84 -32.43 -4.25
C GLN A 92 5.79 -31.82 -3.31
N ALA A 93 6.02 -30.61 -2.78
CA ALA A 93 5.04 -29.91 -1.95
C ALA A 93 3.78 -29.45 -2.73
N GLY A 94 3.86 -29.33 -4.06
CA GLY A 94 2.79 -28.77 -4.90
C GLY A 94 2.07 -29.72 -5.86
N GLY A 95 2.58 -30.94 -6.12
CA GLY A 95 2.04 -31.77 -7.20
C GLY A 95 2.19 -33.29 -7.06
N GLY A 96 2.71 -33.80 -5.95
CA GLY A 96 2.73 -35.23 -5.68
C GLY A 96 1.37 -35.70 -5.21
N ALA A 97 0.73 -36.60 -5.97
CA ALA A 97 -0.43 -37.36 -5.51
C ALA A 97 -0.22 -37.78 -4.03
N PRO A 98 -1.24 -37.68 -3.17
CA PRO A 98 -1.09 -37.99 -1.76
C PRO A 98 -0.49 -39.38 -1.67
N SER A 99 0.64 -39.52 -0.95
CA SER A 99 1.05 -40.83 -0.49
C SER A 99 -0.18 -41.43 0.20
N SER A 100 -0.82 -42.37 -0.51
CA SER A 100 -2.16 -42.90 -0.23
C SER A 100 -2.23 -43.63 1.13
N ASN A 101 -1.09 -43.72 1.83
CA ASN A 101 -0.91 -44.51 3.03
C ASN A 101 -0.36 -43.70 4.21
N TYR A 102 -0.18 -42.38 4.11
CA TYR A 102 0.24 -41.57 5.25
C TYR A 102 -0.97 -40.97 5.98
N THR A 103 -1.32 -41.59 7.10
CA THR A 103 -2.38 -41.17 8.04
C THR A 103 -1.88 -40.17 9.10
N GLY A 104 -0.72 -39.56 8.89
CA GLY A 104 -0.16 -38.59 9.83
C GLY A 104 -0.78 -37.20 9.70
N VAL A 105 -0.30 -36.29 10.56
CA VAL A 105 -0.77 -34.91 10.62
C VAL A 105 -0.51 -34.21 9.29
N ARG A 106 -1.44 -33.39 8.82
CA ARG A 106 -1.33 -32.61 7.58
C ARG A 106 -2.03 -31.26 7.75
N PRO A 107 -1.55 -30.20 7.08
CA PRO A 107 -2.32 -28.96 6.97
C PRO A 107 -3.66 -29.23 6.29
N ASP A 108 -4.75 -28.64 6.80
CA ASP A 108 -6.07 -28.73 6.18
C ASP A 108 -6.20 -27.70 5.05
N PRO A 109 -6.25 -28.13 3.76
CA PRO A 109 -6.33 -27.22 2.62
C PRO A 109 -7.72 -26.60 2.44
N ASN A 110 -8.75 -27.14 3.07
CA ASN A 110 -10.14 -26.68 2.90
C ASN A 110 -10.53 -25.58 3.90
N ARG A 111 -9.68 -25.31 4.89
CA ARG A 111 -9.93 -24.28 5.91
C ARG A 111 -9.61 -22.89 5.36
N VAL A 112 -10.45 -21.91 5.71
CA VAL A 112 -10.14 -20.49 5.51
C VAL A 112 -8.93 -20.10 6.35
N ARG A 113 -7.90 -19.55 5.71
CA ARG A 113 -6.70 -19.05 6.38
C ARG A 113 -7.01 -17.79 7.19
N GLU A 114 -6.39 -17.66 8.35
CA GLU A 114 -6.44 -16.47 9.20
C GLU A 114 -5.38 -15.45 8.76
N GLU A 115 -5.61 -14.18 9.11
CA GLU A 115 -4.73 -13.07 8.72
C GLU A 115 -3.28 -13.24 9.18
N LEU A 116 -3.06 -13.84 10.36
CA LEU A 116 -1.71 -14.03 10.92
C LEU A 116 -0.95 -15.21 10.29
N GLU A 117 -1.57 -15.99 9.40
CA GLU A 117 -0.92 -17.11 8.71
C GLU A 117 -0.11 -16.66 7.48
N LYS A 118 -0.14 -15.37 7.13
CA LYS A 118 0.71 -14.77 6.10
C LYS A 118 2.11 -14.40 6.61
N TYR A 119 2.31 -14.41 7.93
CA TYR A 119 3.55 -14.02 8.58
C TYR A 119 4.29 -15.24 9.13
N SER A 120 5.62 -15.22 9.12
CA SER A 120 6.42 -16.25 9.78
C SER A 120 6.31 -16.10 11.31
N LEU A 121 6.32 -17.20 12.05
CA LEU A 121 6.18 -17.18 13.51
C LEU A 121 7.22 -16.27 14.18
N GLY A 122 8.47 -16.29 13.72
CA GLY A 122 9.56 -15.47 14.28
C GLY A 122 9.41 -13.97 14.04
N SER A 123 8.52 -13.56 13.13
CA SER A 123 8.23 -12.15 12.85
C SER A 123 7.08 -11.60 13.70
N LEU A 124 6.31 -12.48 14.33
CA LEU A 124 5.20 -12.14 15.21
C LEU A 124 5.70 -11.89 16.63
N LYS A 125 5.11 -10.90 17.31
CA LYS A 125 5.49 -10.56 18.68
C LYS A 125 4.28 -10.53 19.60
N MET A 126 4.33 -11.23 20.72
CA MET A 126 3.28 -11.14 21.75
C MET A 126 3.45 -9.84 22.53
N MET A 127 2.41 -9.00 22.51
CA MET A 127 2.35 -7.71 23.22
C MET A 127 1.68 -7.81 24.59
N GLY A 128 0.85 -8.82 24.81
CA GLY A 128 0.15 -9.00 26.09
C GLY A 128 -1.08 -9.88 25.97
N THR A 129 -1.86 -9.92 27.05
CA THR A 129 -3.15 -10.61 27.09
C THR A 129 -4.22 -9.75 27.75
N PHE A 130 -5.48 -9.97 27.40
CA PHE A 130 -6.62 -9.34 28.06
C PHE A 130 -7.82 -10.28 28.12
N ARG A 131 -8.77 -9.97 29.01
CA ARG A 131 -10.04 -10.68 29.14
C ARG A 131 -11.17 -9.75 28.73
N MET A 132 -12.12 -10.26 27.95
CA MET A 132 -13.27 -9.47 27.50
C MET A 132 -14.47 -9.69 28.43
N GLY A 133 -14.99 -8.64 29.05
CA GLY A 133 -16.34 -8.63 29.66
C GLY A 133 -16.63 -9.73 30.69
N GLY A 134 -15.71 -9.99 31.64
CA GLY A 134 -15.93 -10.99 32.70
C GLY A 134 -15.90 -12.46 32.24
N SER A 135 -15.62 -12.71 30.96
CA SER A 135 -15.39 -14.08 30.48
C SER A 135 -14.05 -14.62 30.99
N ASP A 136 -14.01 -15.93 31.21
CA ASP A 136 -12.77 -16.65 31.59
C ASP A 136 -11.82 -16.85 30.38
N GLN A 137 -12.22 -16.37 29.21
CA GLN A 137 -11.45 -16.53 27.99
C GLN A 137 -10.35 -15.46 27.88
N LEU A 138 -9.10 -15.92 27.92
CA LEU A 138 -7.93 -15.09 27.76
C LEU A 138 -7.61 -14.91 26.27
N TRP A 139 -7.51 -13.65 25.84
CA TRP A 139 -7.10 -13.25 24.50
C TRP A 139 -5.65 -12.79 24.53
N ALA A 140 -4.85 -13.18 23.54
CA ALA A 140 -3.52 -12.64 23.32
C ALA A 140 -3.54 -11.54 22.25
N LEU A 141 -2.66 -10.55 22.43
CA LEU A 141 -2.39 -9.49 21.48
C LEU A 141 -1.08 -9.80 20.76
N ILE A 142 -1.15 -10.01 19.46
CA ILE A 142 0.00 -10.31 18.61
C ILE A 142 0.23 -9.14 17.65
N LEU A 143 1.41 -8.55 17.72
CA LEU A 143 1.88 -7.56 16.75
C LEU A 143 2.45 -8.28 15.53
N ALA A 144 1.90 -7.97 14.37
CA ALA A 144 2.41 -8.41 13.09
C ALA A 144 3.49 -7.45 12.55
N PRO A 145 4.32 -7.88 11.57
CA PRO A 145 5.37 -7.07 10.96
C PRO A 145 4.87 -5.82 10.23
N ASP A 146 3.58 -5.79 9.86
CA ASP A 146 2.90 -4.63 9.28
C ASP A 146 2.57 -3.54 10.33
N GLY A 147 2.86 -3.78 11.61
CA GLY A 147 2.57 -2.86 12.70
C GLY A 147 1.13 -2.98 13.24
N VAL A 148 0.33 -3.93 12.74
CA VAL A 148 -1.05 -4.13 13.18
C VAL A 148 -1.09 -5.13 14.34
N VAL A 149 -1.85 -4.79 15.38
CA VAL A 149 -2.09 -5.68 16.52
C VAL A 149 -3.37 -6.48 16.28
N HIS A 150 -3.22 -7.80 16.28
CA HIS A 150 -4.30 -8.75 16.14
C HIS A 150 -4.59 -9.43 17.47
N ARG A 151 -5.88 -9.60 17.79
CA ARG A 151 -6.31 -10.41 18.92
C ARG A 151 -6.47 -11.86 18.49
N VAL A 152 -5.98 -12.78 19.29
CA VAL A 152 -6.12 -14.23 19.07
C VAL A 152 -6.52 -14.94 20.35
N GLN A 153 -7.15 -16.09 20.19
CA GLN A 153 -7.60 -16.96 21.28
C GLN A 153 -7.22 -18.41 21.00
N LYS A 154 -7.46 -19.29 21.98
CA LYS A 154 -7.31 -20.74 21.80
C LYS A 154 -8.02 -21.21 20.52
N ASN A 155 -7.37 -22.11 19.78
CA ASN A 155 -7.78 -22.64 18.47
C ASN A 155 -7.67 -21.70 17.26
N ASN A 156 -7.19 -20.47 17.42
CA ASN A 156 -6.79 -19.68 16.26
C ASN A 156 -5.47 -20.18 15.65
N TYR A 157 -5.18 -19.69 14.45
CA TYR A 157 -4.00 -20.06 13.67
C TYR A 157 -3.14 -18.83 13.38
N LEU A 158 -1.83 -19.02 13.49
CA LEU A 158 -0.85 -17.99 13.17
C LEU A 158 0.42 -18.65 12.66
N GLY A 159 1.25 -17.89 11.94
CA GLY A 159 2.46 -18.43 11.36
C GLY A 159 2.21 -19.11 10.00
N THR A 160 3.22 -19.11 9.15
CA THR A 160 3.20 -19.79 7.85
C THR A 160 3.06 -21.30 7.95
N ASN A 161 3.46 -21.90 9.08
CA ASN A 161 3.46 -23.34 9.32
C ASN A 161 2.17 -23.83 9.99
N HIS A 162 1.03 -23.17 9.74
CA HIS A 162 -0.28 -23.53 10.29
C HIS A 162 -0.28 -23.70 11.82
N GLY A 163 0.38 -22.76 12.53
CA GLY A 163 0.54 -22.82 13.98
C GLY A 163 -0.78 -22.65 14.71
N LYS A 164 -1.31 -23.74 15.28
CA LYS A 164 -2.56 -23.73 16.04
C LYS A 164 -2.30 -23.41 17.50
N ILE A 165 -2.98 -22.39 18.04
CA ILE A 165 -2.88 -22.01 19.45
C ILE A 165 -3.54 -23.08 20.33
N ILE A 166 -2.75 -23.68 21.22
CA ILE A 166 -3.21 -24.69 22.18
C ILE A 166 -3.63 -24.01 23.49
N ASN A 167 -2.84 -23.04 23.93
CA ASN A 167 -3.04 -22.35 25.19
C ASN A 167 -2.54 -20.90 25.14
N VAL A 168 -3.17 -20.03 25.92
CA VAL A 168 -2.78 -18.64 26.10
C VAL A 168 -2.56 -18.40 27.58
N THR A 169 -1.40 -17.85 27.94
CA THR A 169 -1.04 -17.46 29.30
C THR A 169 -0.63 -15.99 29.33
N GLU A 170 -0.49 -15.38 30.51
CA GLU A 170 -0.09 -13.98 30.64
C GLU A 170 1.33 -13.70 30.11
N GLN A 171 2.20 -14.71 30.12
CA GLN A 171 3.62 -14.57 29.75
C GLN A 171 3.96 -15.15 28.39
N ARG A 172 3.15 -16.08 27.87
CA ARG A 172 3.39 -16.71 26.56
C ARG A 172 2.13 -17.29 25.92
N VAL A 173 2.18 -17.48 24.61
CA VAL A 173 1.21 -18.25 23.82
C VAL A 173 1.84 -19.56 23.38
N ASP A 174 1.23 -20.69 23.73
CA ASP A 174 1.68 -22.03 23.35
C ASP A 174 0.92 -22.48 22.10
N LEU A 175 1.64 -22.95 21.08
CA LEU A 175 1.07 -23.40 19.80
C LEU A 175 1.78 -24.63 19.24
N LYS A 176 1.10 -25.32 18.32
CA LYS A 176 1.65 -26.45 17.55
C LYS A 176 1.72 -26.07 16.09
N GLU A 177 2.92 -26.09 15.53
CA GLU A 177 3.18 -25.90 14.10
C GLU A 177 3.21 -27.25 13.38
N ILE A 178 2.85 -27.24 12.09
CA ILE A 178 2.98 -28.39 11.21
C ILE A 178 4.11 -28.09 10.22
N VAL A 179 5.22 -28.81 10.36
CA VAL A 179 6.45 -28.61 9.59
C VAL A 179 6.70 -29.84 8.72
N PRO A 180 7.18 -29.69 7.46
CA PRO A 180 7.54 -30.85 6.64
C PRO A 180 8.73 -31.62 7.25
N ASP A 181 8.62 -32.95 7.34
CA ASP A 181 9.64 -33.88 7.87
C ASP A 181 10.12 -34.85 6.76
N GLY A 182 10.29 -34.29 5.56
CA GLY A 182 10.68 -34.98 4.34
C GLY A 182 9.53 -35.23 3.35
N PRO A 183 9.79 -36.00 2.27
CA PRO A 183 8.87 -36.23 1.15
C PRO A 183 7.45 -36.62 1.57
N GLY A 184 6.51 -35.68 1.48
CA GLY A 184 5.09 -35.90 1.77
C GLY A 184 4.75 -36.24 3.24
N ARG A 185 5.69 -36.05 4.17
CA ARG A 185 5.49 -36.25 5.61
C ARG A 185 5.49 -34.90 6.33
N TRP A 186 4.66 -34.80 7.36
CA TRP A 186 4.62 -33.61 8.21
C TRP A 186 4.74 -34.04 9.67
N GLN A 187 5.30 -33.16 10.48
CA GLN A 187 5.48 -33.36 11.91
C GLN A 187 4.90 -32.17 12.67
N GLU A 188 4.25 -32.46 13.80
CA GLU A 188 3.89 -31.43 14.77
C GLU A 188 5.11 -31.00 15.56
N ARG A 189 5.35 -29.69 15.62
CA ARG A 189 6.40 -29.08 16.45
C ARG A 189 5.76 -28.16 17.47
N ASP A 190 6.10 -28.35 18.74
CA ASP A 190 5.71 -27.43 19.80
C ASP A 190 6.51 -26.12 19.66
N ALA A 191 5.80 -24.99 19.69
CA ALA A 191 6.37 -23.66 19.62
C ALA A 191 5.65 -22.73 20.60
N PHE A 192 6.30 -21.62 20.95
CA PHE A 192 5.69 -20.61 21.81
C PHE A 192 6.14 -19.20 21.42
N LEU A 193 5.27 -18.23 21.68
CA LEU A 193 5.59 -16.81 21.61
C LEU A 193 5.64 -16.26 23.03
N SER A 194 6.79 -15.78 23.47
CA SER A 194 6.94 -15.11 24.77
C SER A 194 6.52 -13.64 24.69
N LEU A 195 6.05 -13.11 25.80
CA LEU A 195 5.78 -11.68 25.97
C LEU A 195 7.04 -10.88 25.66
N THR A 196 6.91 -9.91 24.76
CA THR A 196 8.02 -9.00 24.43
C THR A 196 8.21 -8.03 25.59
N GLN A 197 9.42 -8.02 26.18
CA GLN A 197 9.82 -7.06 27.22
C GLN A 197 10.23 -5.72 26.62
#